data_AF-A0A3D4WUG5-F1
#
_entry.id   AF-A0A3D4WUG5-F1
#
_cell.length_a   1.000
_cell.length_b   1.000
_cell.length_c   1.000
_cell.angle_alpha   90.00
_cell.angle_beta   90.00
_cell.angle_gamma   90.00
#
_symmetry.space_group_name_H-M   'P 1'
#
loop_
_entity.id
_entity.type
_entity.pdbx_description
1 polymer ?
#
loop_
_entity_poly.entity_id
_entity_poly.type
_entity_poly.pdbx_seq_one_letter_code
_entity_poly.pdbx_strand_id
1 'polypeptide(L)'
;MESRRLLAGVVAVLTLAVMPACTKEDIEKIVATCPSNPADSGGINWTPDIGRPVFWGVQDLTVAAGAPRDMQIFYPTVEGSTNAPPILKVCVTRWPVVLFLHGDPPAGVSNVGYHKKWFRFAISLARSGFVVIVPSHDANIPSDPDVTKAMADLNFVRNQWSNSAWVAKQPELTAVAGHSFGALTAAKVAGSHPEFGAFVSLGGGFSELPDPRSTFEALRMPSFFMWAKGLGFEDLDAGTAGGQWNPLQINKYAAVYEGKHFDYLRPQDSGTAERGPCDQIAGASGDLAALFIARNIRVPLSPIQVSVDLKPPQVQLTQQQEFFAGSHLEAVQAIASRPACKMDMRWKVDGVTGNRKVGS
;
A
#
# COMPACT_ATOMS: atom_id res chain seq x y z
N MET A 1 -22.47 -22.12 32.74
CA MET A 1 -21.50 -22.67 31.77
C MET A 1 -21.05 -21.52 30.87
N GLU A 2 -20.21 -20.61 31.38
CA GLU A 2 -19.94 -19.35 30.67
C GLU A 2 -18.65 -18.64 31.13
N SER A 3 -17.55 -19.38 31.30
CA SER A 3 -16.28 -18.81 31.81
C SER A 3 -15.04 -19.23 31.01
N ARG A 4 -15.18 -19.48 29.69
CA ARG A 4 -14.06 -19.85 28.81
C ARG A 4 -13.75 -18.84 27.68
N ARG A 5 -14.38 -17.67 27.63
CA ARG A 5 -14.26 -16.73 26.49
C ARG A 5 -13.39 -15.48 26.72
N LEU A 6 -12.80 -15.30 27.91
CA LEU A 6 -11.87 -14.20 28.20
C LEU A 6 -10.40 -14.50 27.85
N LEU A 7 -10.05 -15.75 27.57
CA LEU A 7 -8.65 -16.17 27.44
C LEU A 7 -7.91 -15.62 26.20
N ALA A 8 -8.60 -15.35 25.09
CA ALA A 8 -7.93 -14.82 23.89
C ALA A 8 -7.48 -13.34 24.05
N GLY A 9 -8.28 -12.51 24.74
CA GLY A 9 -7.90 -11.14 25.08
C GLY A 9 -6.84 -11.08 26.18
N VAL A 10 -6.87 -12.04 27.12
CA VAL A 10 -5.91 -12.11 28.23
C VAL A 10 -4.50 -12.51 27.76
N VAL A 11 -4.33 -13.28 26.68
CA VAL A 11 -2.98 -13.63 26.16
C VAL A 11 -2.24 -12.42 25.59
N ALA A 12 -2.93 -11.50 24.90
CA ALA A 12 -2.33 -10.25 24.43
C ALA A 12 -2.01 -9.28 25.57
N VAL A 13 -2.82 -9.27 26.64
CA VAL A 13 -2.56 -8.47 27.85
C VAL A 13 -1.43 -9.08 28.69
N LEU A 14 -1.30 -10.41 28.74
CA LEU A 14 -0.24 -11.10 29.47
C LEU A 14 1.15 -10.88 28.85
N THR A 15 1.27 -10.72 27.52
CA THR A 15 2.54 -10.32 26.90
C THR A 15 2.90 -8.85 27.17
N LEU A 16 1.90 -7.97 27.35
CA LEU A 16 2.09 -6.58 27.79
C LEU A 16 2.49 -6.46 29.27
N ALA A 17 2.03 -7.38 30.13
CA ALA A 17 2.38 -7.44 31.55
C ALA A 17 3.85 -7.85 31.82
N VAL A 18 4.59 -8.31 30.80
CA VAL A 18 6.03 -8.62 30.91
C VAL A 18 6.90 -7.39 30.61
N MET A 19 6.31 -6.25 30.22
CA MET A 19 7.04 -4.99 30.12
C MET A 19 7.07 -4.30 31.49
N PRO A 20 8.26 -3.96 32.04
CA PRO A 20 8.42 -3.47 33.42
C PRO A 20 7.82 -2.07 33.69
N ALA A 21 6.96 -1.55 32.82
CA ALA A 21 6.37 -0.20 32.90
C ALA A 21 4.88 -0.12 32.51
N CYS A 22 4.19 -1.24 32.25
CA CYS A 22 2.77 -1.17 31.86
C CYS A 22 1.89 -0.95 33.11
N THR A 23 1.32 0.24 33.26
CA THR A 23 0.46 0.55 34.40
C THR A 23 -0.93 -0.07 34.21
N LYS A 24 -1.69 -0.21 35.30
CA LYS A 24 -3.11 -0.63 35.23
C LYS A 24 -3.92 0.27 34.29
N GLU A 25 -3.63 1.58 34.30
CA GLU A 25 -4.27 2.56 33.43
C GLU A 25 -3.94 2.31 31.95
N ASP A 26 -2.71 1.88 31.64
CA ASP A 26 -2.32 1.52 30.27
C ASP A 26 -3.06 0.26 29.81
N ILE A 27 -3.20 -0.74 30.69
CA ILE A 27 -3.97 -1.95 30.40
C ILE A 27 -5.44 -1.61 30.16
N GLU A 28 -6.06 -0.77 31.00
CA GLU A 28 -7.45 -0.35 30.84
C GLU A 28 -7.66 0.45 29.55
N LYS A 29 -6.73 1.35 29.19
CA LYS A 29 -6.75 2.06 27.90
C LYS A 29 -6.65 1.09 26.72
N ILE A 30 -5.77 0.09 26.80
CA ILE A 30 -5.59 -0.93 25.75
C ILE A 30 -6.86 -1.79 25.62
N VAL A 31 -7.43 -2.26 26.73
CA VAL A 31 -8.67 -3.04 26.72
C VAL A 31 -9.84 -2.21 26.16
N ALA A 32 -9.89 -0.91 26.44
CA ALA A 32 -10.88 -0.02 25.84
C ALA A 32 -10.74 0.12 24.31
N THR A 33 -9.60 -0.25 23.73
CA THR A 33 -9.40 -0.29 22.26
C THR A 33 -9.84 -1.60 21.60
N CYS A 34 -10.20 -2.62 22.38
CA CYS A 34 -10.71 -3.89 21.87
C CYS A 34 -12.13 -3.76 21.32
N PRO A 35 -12.52 -4.59 20.35
CA PRO A 35 -13.92 -4.69 19.96
C PRO A 35 -14.75 -5.16 21.17
N SER A 36 -15.93 -4.57 21.35
CA SER A 36 -16.85 -4.94 22.43
C SER A 36 -17.35 -6.38 22.31
N ASN A 37 -17.35 -6.93 21.10
CA ASN A 37 -17.70 -8.30 20.79
C ASN A 37 -16.49 -9.04 20.21
N PRO A 38 -15.97 -10.09 20.88
CA PRO A 38 -14.88 -10.92 20.34
C PRO A 38 -15.20 -11.57 18.99
N ALA A 39 -16.48 -11.78 18.65
CA ALA A 39 -16.86 -12.30 17.35
C ALA A 39 -16.54 -11.33 16.19
N ASP A 40 -16.39 -10.03 16.49
CA ASP A 40 -16.02 -9.01 15.49
C ASP A 40 -14.56 -9.17 14.99
N SER A 41 -13.74 -10.01 15.66
CA SER A 41 -12.45 -10.42 15.10
C SER A 41 -12.60 -11.49 14.02
N GLY A 42 -13.81 -11.96 13.73
CA GLY A 42 -14.03 -12.98 12.72
C GLY A 42 -13.51 -14.37 13.11
N GLY A 43 -13.21 -14.58 14.40
CA GLY A 43 -12.67 -15.85 14.90
C GLY A 43 -11.19 -16.08 14.58
N ILE A 44 -10.47 -15.07 14.07
CA ILE A 44 -9.02 -15.18 13.89
C ILE A 44 -8.30 -14.88 15.20
N ASN A 45 -7.15 -15.53 15.40
CA ASN A 45 -6.30 -15.38 16.58
C ASN A 45 -4.87 -14.92 16.24
N TRP A 46 -4.62 -14.49 15.00
CA TRP A 46 -3.36 -13.89 14.56
C TRP A 46 -3.60 -12.44 14.16
N THR A 47 -2.52 -11.66 14.12
CA THR A 47 -2.51 -10.33 13.49
C THR A 47 -2.25 -10.51 12.00
N PRO A 48 -3.18 -10.14 11.11
CA PRO A 48 -2.93 -10.15 9.68
C PRO A 48 -1.78 -9.24 9.30
N ASP A 49 -0.95 -9.74 8.40
CA ASP A 49 0.21 -9.04 7.88
C ASP A 49 0.53 -9.55 6.47
N ILE A 50 1.63 -9.05 5.90
CA ILE A 50 2.10 -9.41 4.56
C ILE A 50 2.34 -10.92 4.37
N GLY A 51 2.70 -11.65 5.43
CA GLY A 51 2.94 -13.09 5.39
C GLY A 51 1.74 -13.93 5.84
N ARG A 52 0.80 -13.36 6.59
CA ARG A 52 -0.43 -14.01 7.08
C ARG A 52 -1.66 -13.20 6.67
N PRO A 53 -2.00 -13.19 5.38
CA PRO A 53 -3.05 -12.34 4.86
C PRO A 53 -4.45 -12.74 5.36
N VAL A 54 -5.39 -11.82 5.21
CA VAL A 54 -6.84 -12.07 5.30
C VAL A 54 -7.51 -11.72 3.95
N PHE A 55 -8.83 -11.81 3.87
CA PHE A 55 -9.54 -11.23 2.74
C PHE A 55 -9.54 -9.70 2.81
N TRP A 56 -10.14 -9.08 1.80
CA TRP A 56 -10.28 -7.64 1.71
C TRP A 56 -11.76 -7.28 1.60
N GLY A 57 -12.14 -6.18 2.23
CA GLY A 57 -13.38 -5.46 1.98
C GLY A 57 -13.14 -4.29 1.05
N VAL A 58 -14.22 -3.81 0.43
CA VAL A 58 -14.24 -2.56 -0.32
C VAL A 58 -15.50 -1.79 0.05
N GLN A 59 -15.35 -0.50 0.29
CA GLN A 59 -16.44 0.43 0.46
C GLN A 59 -16.31 1.58 -0.53
N ASP A 60 -17.35 1.77 -1.34
CA ASP A 60 -17.50 2.95 -2.17
C ASP A 60 -18.12 4.07 -1.32
N LEU A 61 -17.45 5.22 -1.27
CA LEU A 61 -17.96 6.43 -0.62
C LEU A 61 -18.12 7.53 -1.65
N THR A 62 -19.17 8.32 -1.48
CA THR A 62 -19.45 9.48 -2.33
C THR A 62 -19.46 10.75 -1.49
N VAL A 63 -19.42 11.91 -2.15
CA VAL A 63 -19.60 13.21 -1.47
C VAL A 63 -20.93 13.28 -0.71
N ALA A 64 -22.00 12.67 -1.24
CA ALA A 64 -23.30 12.61 -0.59
C ALA A 64 -23.26 11.82 0.75
N ALA A 65 -22.31 10.90 0.90
CA ALA A 65 -22.06 10.16 2.14
C ALA A 65 -21.10 10.89 3.10
N GLY A 66 -20.74 12.14 2.82
CA GLY A 66 -19.87 12.98 3.66
C GLY A 66 -18.38 12.85 3.36
N ALA A 67 -17.98 12.03 2.38
CA ALA A 67 -16.58 11.98 1.96
C ALA A 67 -16.17 13.28 1.24
N PRO A 68 -14.91 13.75 1.34
CA PRO A 68 -14.45 14.95 0.64
C PRO A 68 -14.63 14.86 -0.88
N ARG A 69 -14.49 13.64 -1.41
CA ARG A 69 -14.60 13.26 -2.83
C ARG A 69 -15.12 11.83 -2.91
N ASP A 70 -15.58 11.43 -4.09
CA ASP A 70 -15.84 10.02 -4.37
C ASP A 70 -14.55 9.21 -4.20
N MET A 71 -14.59 8.09 -3.49
CA MET A 71 -13.41 7.28 -3.21
C MET A 71 -13.76 5.82 -2.96
N GLN A 72 -12.78 4.94 -3.18
CA GLN A 72 -12.82 3.57 -2.67
C GLN A 72 -11.90 3.42 -1.46
N ILE A 73 -12.41 2.77 -0.43
CA ILE A 73 -11.61 2.36 0.73
C ILE A 73 -11.55 0.83 0.75
N PHE A 74 -10.34 0.29 0.67
CA PHE A 74 -10.07 -1.13 0.83
C PHE A 74 -9.50 -1.39 2.22
N TYR A 75 -9.87 -2.50 2.84
CA TYR A 75 -9.47 -2.79 4.21
C TYR A 75 -9.47 -4.29 4.51
N PRO A 76 -8.77 -4.75 5.57
CA PRO A 76 -8.75 -6.15 5.94
C PRO A 76 -10.12 -6.62 6.44
N THR A 77 -10.57 -7.81 6.04
CA THR A 77 -11.79 -8.45 6.53
C THR A 77 -11.68 -9.98 6.48
N VAL A 78 -12.55 -10.67 7.20
CA VAL A 78 -12.70 -12.14 7.13
C VAL A 78 -13.91 -12.59 6.32
N GLU A 79 -14.83 -11.67 5.97
CA GLU A 79 -16.09 -12.01 5.30
C GLU A 79 -15.97 -12.11 3.77
N GLY A 80 -14.82 -11.70 3.22
CA GLY A 80 -14.57 -11.75 1.78
C GLY A 80 -15.22 -10.61 1.01
N SER A 81 -15.49 -10.85 -0.27
CA SER A 81 -15.89 -9.84 -1.26
C SER A 81 -17.38 -9.48 -1.24
N THR A 82 -17.99 -9.36 -0.06
CA THR A 82 -19.36 -8.85 0.04
C THR A 82 -19.39 -7.33 -0.20
N ASN A 83 -20.58 -6.75 -0.38
CA ASN A 83 -20.70 -5.29 -0.51
C ASN A 83 -20.49 -4.64 0.86
N ALA A 84 -19.35 -3.95 1.05
CA ALA A 84 -18.96 -3.31 2.29
C ALA A 84 -19.01 -4.23 3.54
N PRO A 85 -18.24 -5.34 3.57
CA PRO A 85 -18.13 -6.19 4.75
C PRO A 85 -17.64 -5.36 5.95
N PRO A 86 -17.90 -5.79 7.19
CA PRO A 86 -17.26 -5.21 8.36
C PRO A 86 -15.73 -5.21 8.22
N ILE A 87 -15.11 -4.11 8.63
CA ILE A 87 -13.66 -4.08 8.80
C ILE A 87 -13.26 -5.06 9.90
N LEU A 88 -12.15 -5.76 9.70
CA LEU A 88 -11.59 -6.64 10.73
C LEU A 88 -11.18 -5.82 11.95
N LYS A 89 -11.75 -6.16 13.11
CA LYS A 89 -11.47 -5.50 14.39
C LYS A 89 -10.57 -6.41 15.22
N VAL A 90 -9.34 -5.96 15.48
CA VAL A 90 -8.39 -6.66 16.34
C VAL A 90 -8.04 -5.76 17.52
N CYS A 91 -7.98 -6.33 18.72
CA CYS A 91 -7.49 -5.62 19.90
C CYS A 91 -6.11 -5.03 19.62
N VAL A 92 -5.85 -3.82 20.10
CA VAL A 92 -4.54 -3.13 20.04
C VAL A 92 -4.10 -2.73 18.62
N THR A 93 -4.53 -3.42 17.57
CA THR A 93 -4.17 -3.11 16.20
C THR A 93 -5.05 -1.99 15.65
N ARG A 94 -4.41 -0.99 15.06
CA ARG A 94 -5.03 0.00 14.20
C ARG A 94 -4.33 -0.06 12.85
N TRP A 95 -5.10 -0.18 11.80
CA TRP A 95 -4.57 -0.47 10.47
C TRP A 95 -3.81 0.74 9.93
N PRO A 96 -2.53 0.58 9.54
CA PRO A 96 -1.80 1.61 8.82
C PRO A 96 -2.52 1.98 7.52
N VAL A 97 -2.31 3.20 7.06
CA VAL A 97 -3.05 3.78 5.93
C VAL A 97 -2.15 3.94 4.71
N VAL A 98 -2.68 3.59 3.54
CA VAL A 98 -2.05 3.89 2.25
C VAL A 98 -2.97 4.83 1.48
N LEU A 99 -2.50 6.03 1.17
CA LEU A 99 -3.17 6.92 0.23
C LEU A 99 -2.62 6.65 -1.17
N PHE A 100 -3.45 6.16 -2.09
CA PHE A 100 -3.07 5.90 -3.48
C PHE A 100 -3.73 6.90 -4.43
N LEU A 101 -2.93 7.71 -5.13
CA LEU A 101 -3.36 8.72 -6.08
C LEU A 101 -3.15 8.23 -7.51
N HIS A 102 -4.22 8.11 -8.29
CA HIS A 102 -4.14 7.57 -9.64
C HIS A 102 -3.64 8.59 -10.67
N GLY A 103 -3.16 8.07 -11.80
CA GLY A 103 -2.78 8.88 -12.96
C GLY A 103 -3.97 9.37 -13.78
N ASP A 104 -3.66 10.00 -14.92
CA ASP A 104 -4.66 10.29 -15.95
C ASP A 104 -5.16 8.97 -16.57
N PRO A 105 -6.46 8.79 -16.84
CA PRO A 105 -6.95 7.61 -17.54
C PRO A 105 -6.28 7.46 -18.93
N PRO A 106 -5.97 6.22 -19.35
CA PRO A 106 -5.52 5.98 -20.70
C PRO A 106 -6.57 6.35 -21.74
N ALA A 107 -6.13 6.55 -22.99
CA ALA A 107 -7.01 6.79 -24.11
C ALA A 107 -8.15 5.75 -24.19
N GLY A 108 -9.38 6.24 -24.34
CA GLY A 108 -10.58 5.41 -24.38
C GLY A 108 -11.15 5.02 -23.02
N VAL A 109 -10.59 5.52 -21.91
CA VAL A 109 -11.12 5.32 -20.56
C VAL A 109 -11.60 6.65 -19.99
N SER A 110 -12.80 6.67 -19.41
CA SER A 110 -13.35 7.86 -18.74
C SER A 110 -12.68 8.08 -17.39
N ASN A 111 -12.45 9.34 -17.00
CA ASN A 111 -11.99 9.67 -15.64
C ASN A 111 -13.06 9.35 -14.58
N VAL A 112 -14.35 9.39 -14.95
CA VAL A 112 -15.45 9.08 -14.03
C VAL A 112 -15.35 7.61 -13.60
N GLY A 113 -15.10 7.39 -12.30
CA GLY A 113 -14.94 6.05 -11.73
C GLY A 113 -13.58 5.40 -12.04
N TYR A 114 -12.62 6.12 -12.62
CA TYR A 114 -11.31 5.56 -12.97
C TYR A 114 -10.52 5.09 -11.73
N HIS A 115 -10.67 5.78 -10.60
CA HIS A 115 -10.14 5.36 -9.30
C HIS A 115 -10.47 3.89 -8.95
N LYS A 116 -11.61 3.36 -9.43
CA LYS A 116 -12.04 1.97 -9.19
C LYS A 116 -11.25 0.92 -9.99
N LYS A 117 -10.50 1.33 -11.01
CA LYS A 117 -9.71 0.43 -11.87
C LYS A 117 -8.43 -0.06 -11.19
N TRP A 118 -8.01 0.59 -10.10
CA TRP A 118 -6.80 0.30 -9.32
C TRP A 118 -6.97 -0.82 -8.28
N PHE A 119 -7.97 -1.67 -8.49
CA PHE A 119 -8.36 -2.74 -7.59
C PHE A 119 -7.20 -3.67 -7.21
N ARG A 120 -6.41 -4.16 -8.19
CA ARG A 120 -5.32 -5.12 -7.92
C ARG A 120 -4.26 -4.59 -6.96
N PHE A 121 -3.87 -3.32 -7.13
CA PHE A 121 -2.93 -2.66 -6.23
C PHE A 121 -3.50 -2.59 -4.81
N ALA A 122 -4.75 -2.11 -4.68
CA ALA A 122 -5.37 -1.91 -3.39
C ALA A 122 -5.64 -3.22 -2.62
N ILE A 123 -6.04 -4.30 -3.31
CA ILE A 123 -6.30 -5.58 -2.64
C ILE A 123 -5.02 -6.23 -2.10
N SER A 124 -3.88 -6.15 -2.80
CA SER A 124 -2.63 -6.75 -2.29
C SER A 124 -2.23 -6.11 -0.95
N LEU A 125 -2.42 -4.80 -0.83
CA LEU A 125 -2.22 -4.05 0.40
C LEU A 125 -3.28 -4.34 1.46
N ALA A 126 -4.57 -4.32 1.11
CA ALA A 126 -5.65 -4.57 2.06
C ALA A 126 -5.56 -5.96 2.70
N ARG A 127 -5.26 -6.99 1.90
CA ARG A 127 -5.01 -8.35 2.39
C ARG A 127 -3.81 -8.44 3.35
N SER A 128 -2.85 -7.52 3.20
CA SER A 128 -1.62 -7.44 4.01
C SER A 128 -1.75 -6.63 5.30
N GLY A 129 -2.97 -6.21 5.68
CA GLY A 129 -3.19 -5.46 6.91
C GLY A 129 -3.12 -3.93 6.75
N PHE A 130 -3.49 -3.40 5.60
CA PHE A 130 -3.53 -1.94 5.36
C PHE A 130 -4.94 -1.46 5.02
N VAL A 131 -5.27 -0.24 5.43
CA VAL A 131 -6.42 0.49 4.87
C VAL A 131 -5.93 1.30 3.69
N VAL A 132 -6.48 1.09 2.50
CA VAL A 132 -6.05 1.76 1.26
C VAL A 132 -7.15 2.70 0.80
N ILE A 133 -6.80 3.96 0.61
CA ILE A 133 -7.69 5.03 0.13
C ILE A 133 -7.36 5.29 -1.33
N VAL A 134 -8.37 5.22 -2.19
CA VAL A 134 -8.24 5.48 -3.62
C VAL A 134 -9.29 6.53 -4.03
N PRO A 135 -8.99 7.83 -3.87
CA PRO A 135 -9.92 8.89 -4.19
C PRO A 135 -10.01 9.14 -5.69
N SER A 136 -11.18 9.58 -6.14
CA SER A 136 -11.36 10.17 -7.46
C SER A 136 -10.75 11.56 -7.49
N HIS A 137 -9.94 11.83 -8.51
CA HIS A 137 -9.40 13.16 -8.73
C HIS A 137 -9.04 13.40 -10.19
N ASP A 138 -8.82 14.66 -10.54
CA ASP A 138 -8.20 15.00 -11.81
C ASP A 138 -6.69 14.83 -11.66
N ALA A 139 -6.08 14.09 -12.58
CA ALA A 139 -4.65 13.83 -12.56
C ALA A 139 -3.97 14.77 -13.54
N ASN A 140 -3.35 15.82 -13.00
CA ASN A 140 -2.58 16.81 -13.75
C ASN A 140 -1.21 16.99 -13.08
N ILE A 141 -0.33 17.78 -13.69
CA ILE A 141 0.88 18.27 -13.01
C ILE A 141 0.47 18.88 -11.66
N PRO A 142 1.01 18.40 -10.54
CA PRO A 142 0.43 18.67 -9.24
C PRO A 142 0.62 20.12 -8.80
N SER A 143 -0.41 20.65 -8.14
CA SER A 143 -0.46 21.97 -7.50
C SER A 143 -0.66 21.85 -5.99
N ASP A 144 -0.45 22.95 -5.23
CA ASP A 144 -0.64 22.94 -3.77
C ASP A 144 -2.09 22.59 -3.34
N PRO A 145 -3.14 23.02 -4.07
CA PRO A 145 -4.51 22.52 -3.84
C PRO A 145 -4.64 21.00 -3.90
N ASP A 146 -3.85 20.30 -4.72
CA ASP A 146 -3.93 18.84 -4.85
C ASP A 146 -3.37 18.14 -3.62
N VAL A 147 -2.29 18.67 -3.04
CA VAL A 147 -1.74 18.21 -1.76
C VAL A 147 -2.77 18.40 -0.64
N THR A 148 -3.43 19.56 -0.60
CA THR A 148 -4.47 19.85 0.39
C THR A 148 -5.66 18.89 0.28
N LYS A 149 -6.14 18.61 -0.94
CA LYS A 149 -7.23 17.65 -1.19
C LYS A 149 -6.83 16.22 -0.82
N ALA A 150 -5.60 15.81 -1.09
CA ALA A 150 -5.08 14.50 -0.74
C ALA A 150 -5.05 14.31 0.80
N MET A 151 -4.62 15.33 1.52
CA MET A 151 -4.64 15.32 2.99
C MET A 151 -6.05 15.36 3.58
N ALA A 152 -6.99 16.03 2.92
CA ALA A 152 -8.41 16.00 3.32
C ALA A 152 -8.99 14.58 3.27
N ASP A 153 -8.68 13.81 2.23
CA ASP A 153 -9.13 12.40 2.12
C ASP A 153 -8.55 11.56 3.26
N LEU A 154 -7.23 11.67 3.51
CA LEU A 154 -6.55 10.95 4.58
C LEU A 154 -7.14 11.30 5.96
N ASN A 155 -7.39 12.58 6.21
CA ASN A 155 -7.99 13.07 7.45
C ASN A 155 -9.44 12.61 7.62
N PHE A 156 -10.22 12.53 6.54
CA PHE A 156 -11.57 11.99 6.57
C PHE A 156 -11.57 10.51 6.98
N VAL A 157 -10.75 9.68 6.34
CA VAL A 157 -10.67 8.24 6.67
C VAL A 157 -10.19 8.02 8.11
N ARG A 158 -9.29 8.87 8.58
CA ARG A 158 -8.82 8.83 9.96
C ARG A 158 -9.87 9.27 10.95
N ASN A 159 -10.68 10.29 10.68
CA ASN A 159 -11.41 10.95 11.77
C ASN A 159 -12.93 10.94 11.62
N GLN A 160 -13.45 10.68 10.42
CA GLN A 160 -14.87 10.87 10.10
C GLN A 160 -15.51 9.64 9.46
N TRP A 161 -14.72 8.80 8.79
CA TRP A 161 -15.23 7.53 8.25
C TRP A 161 -15.82 6.66 9.36
N SER A 162 -16.87 5.91 9.06
CA SER A 162 -17.59 5.06 10.04
C SER A 162 -16.70 4.01 10.71
N ASN A 163 -15.62 3.59 10.04
CA ASN A 163 -14.63 2.64 10.58
C ASN A 163 -13.36 3.32 11.10
N SER A 164 -13.33 4.65 11.20
CA SER A 164 -12.17 5.46 11.64
C SER A 164 -11.57 5.00 12.97
N ALA A 165 -12.37 4.45 13.88
CA ALA A 165 -11.91 3.92 15.16
C ALA A 165 -10.87 2.79 15.01
N TRP A 166 -10.82 2.10 13.86
CA TRP A 166 -9.90 0.98 13.56
C TRP A 166 -8.72 1.38 12.67
N VAL A 167 -8.62 2.67 12.32
CA VAL A 167 -7.59 3.21 11.44
C VAL A 167 -6.50 3.90 12.27
N ALA A 168 -5.23 3.65 11.93
CA ALA A 168 -4.09 4.29 12.58
C ALA A 168 -4.11 5.81 12.38
N LYS A 169 -3.84 6.55 13.45
CA LYS A 169 -3.82 8.02 13.48
C LYS A 169 -2.41 8.58 13.32
N GLN A 170 -1.43 7.77 13.68
CA GLN A 170 -0.02 8.07 13.62
C GLN A 170 0.41 8.34 12.18
N PRO A 171 1.06 9.47 11.89
CA PRO A 171 1.49 9.78 10.54
C PRO A 171 2.62 8.87 10.05
N GLU A 172 3.48 8.34 10.93
CA GLU A 172 4.51 7.35 10.57
C GLU A 172 3.93 6.00 10.11
N LEU A 173 2.65 5.75 10.40
CA LEU A 173 1.87 4.62 9.90
C LEU A 173 1.10 4.99 8.61
N THR A 174 1.65 5.90 7.80
CA THR A 174 1.13 6.30 6.49
C THR A 174 2.12 5.96 5.39
N ALA A 175 1.65 5.31 4.34
CA ALA A 175 2.31 5.35 3.04
C ALA A 175 1.52 6.21 2.06
N VAL A 176 2.22 6.87 1.15
CA VAL A 176 1.60 7.54 0.01
C VAL A 176 2.14 6.90 -1.26
N ALA A 177 1.23 6.58 -2.16
CA ALA A 177 1.53 5.91 -3.40
C ALA A 177 0.84 6.64 -4.55
N GLY A 178 1.37 6.53 -5.76
CA GLY A 178 0.64 7.00 -6.91
C GLY A 178 1.16 6.48 -8.24
N HIS A 179 0.36 6.70 -9.27
CA HIS A 179 0.68 6.35 -10.66
C HIS A 179 0.72 7.60 -11.55
N SER A 180 1.65 7.66 -12.52
CA SER A 180 1.75 8.76 -13.48
C SER A 180 1.76 10.13 -12.78
N PHE A 181 0.92 11.09 -13.19
CA PHE A 181 0.74 12.35 -12.48
C PHE A 181 0.30 12.20 -11.01
N GLY A 182 -0.47 11.17 -10.67
CA GLY A 182 -0.76 10.82 -9.29
C GLY A 182 0.49 10.47 -8.47
N ALA A 183 1.54 9.90 -9.10
CA ALA A 183 2.83 9.67 -8.44
C ALA A 183 3.55 10.99 -8.13
N LEU A 184 3.40 12.01 -8.98
CA LEU A 184 3.96 13.35 -8.74
C LEU A 184 3.22 14.04 -7.59
N THR A 185 1.89 13.96 -7.57
CA THR A 185 1.08 14.46 -6.43
C THR A 185 1.46 13.73 -5.15
N ALA A 186 1.58 12.40 -5.19
CA ALA A 186 2.01 11.59 -4.06
C ALA A 186 3.41 11.98 -3.56
N ALA A 187 4.35 12.29 -4.46
CA ALA A 187 5.69 12.77 -4.10
C ALA A 187 5.64 14.14 -3.40
N LYS A 188 4.80 15.08 -3.87
CA LYS A 188 4.61 16.38 -3.20
C LYS A 188 3.95 16.23 -1.82
N VAL A 189 2.95 15.36 -1.70
CA VAL A 189 2.34 15.01 -0.41
C VAL A 189 3.40 14.45 0.54
N ALA A 190 4.18 13.44 0.10
CA ALA A 190 5.22 12.84 0.90
C ALA A 190 6.34 13.84 1.28
N GLY A 191 6.77 14.70 0.34
CA GLY A 191 7.77 15.74 0.61
C GLY A 191 7.29 16.83 1.59
N SER A 192 5.99 17.10 1.64
CA SER A 192 5.37 18.04 2.59
C SER A 192 5.11 17.41 3.97
N HIS A 193 5.16 16.08 4.05
CA HIS A 193 4.91 15.28 5.25
C HIS A 193 6.07 14.31 5.51
N PRO A 194 7.25 14.83 5.90
CA PRO A 194 8.45 14.01 6.11
C PRO A 194 8.30 12.95 7.19
N GLU A 195 7.29 13.06 8.04
CA GLU A 195 6.92 12.08 9.07
C GLU A 195 6.28 10.79 8.52
N PHE A 196 5.88 10.73 7.25
CA PHE A 196 5.29 9.53 6.65
C PHE A 196 6.30 8.38 6.51
N GLY A 197 5.83 7.14 6.61
CA GLY A 197 6.70 5.96 6.71
C GLY A 197 7.22 5.43 5.38
N ALA A 198 6.53 5.68 4.27
CA ALA A 198 6.91 5.17 2.95
C ALA A 198 6.30 5.95 1.78
N PHE A 199 7.03 5.99 0.65
CA PHE A 199 6.55 6.53 -0.62
C PHE A 199 6.67 5.49 -1.75
N VAL A 200 5.65 5.40 -2.62
CA VAL A 200 5.65 4.53 -3.81
C VAL A 200 5.29 5.31 -5.07
N SER A 201 6.11 5.22 -6.09
CA SER A 201 5.89 5.81 -7.41
C SER A 201 5.78 4.72 -8.48
N LEU A 202 4.66 4.68 -9.19
CA LEU A 202 4.41 3.79 -10.33
C LEU A 202 4.39 4.60 -11.63
N GLY A 203 5.45 4.55 -12.43
CA GLY A 203 5.54 5.26 -13.71
C GLY A 203 5.41 6.78 -13.57
N GLY A 204 6.00 7.36 -12.54
CA GLY A 204 5.91 8.80 -12.28
C GLY A 204 6.66 9.61 -13.34
N GLY A 205 5.96 10.53 -14.02
CA GLY A 205 6.52 11.41 -15.06
C GLY A 205 7.34 12.57 -14.50
N PHE A 206 8.36 12.31 -13.67
CA PHE A 206 9.07 13.37 -12.94
C PHE A 206 9.77 14.37 -13.86
N SER A 207 10.16 13.95 -15.07
CA SER A 207 10.73 14.84 -16.08
C SER A 207 9.77 15.96 -16.55
N GLU A 208 8.47 15.82 -16.31
CA GLU A 208 7.46 16.84 -16.62
C GLU A 208 7.34 17.92 -15.54
N LEU A 209 7.94 17.71 -14.36
CA LEU A 209 7.99 18.74 -13.33
C LEU A 209 8.93 19.87 -13.76
N PRO A 210 8.60 21.14 -13.47
CA PRO A 210 9.53 22.24 -13.66
C PRO A 210 10.83 22.08 -12.86
N ASP A 211 10.74 21.45 -11.69
CA ASP A 211 11.87 21.15 -10.81
C ASP A 211 11.72 19.75 -10.16
N PRO A 212 12.10 18.68 -10.87
CA PRO A 212 12.09 17.33 -10.31
C PRO A 212 13.06 17.19 -9.13
N ARG A 213 14.15 17.96 -9.14
CA ARG A 213 15.22 17.84 -8.14
C ARG A 213 14.71 18.23 -6.76
N SER A 214 14.04 19.38 -6.62
CA SER A 214 13.47 19.77 -5.32
C SER A 214 12.42 18.78 -4.82
N THR A 215 11.63 18.20 -5.73
CA THR A 215 10.64 17.17 -5.37
C THR A 215 11.31 15.94 -4.77
N PHE A 216 12.40 15.47 -5.38
CA PHE A 216 13.18 14.36 -4.86
C PHE A 216 13.95 14.69 -3.57
N GLU A 217 14.52 15.88 -3.48
CA GLU A 217 15.24 16.36 -2.28
C GLU A 217 14.31 16.60 -1.09
N ALA A 218 13.00 16.75 -1.30
CA ALA A 218 12.01 16.86 -0.24
C ALA A 218 11.64 15.51 0.40
N LEU A 219 11.86 14.39 -0.30
CA LEU A 219 11.56 13.06 0.25
C LEU A 219 12.51 12.73 1.41
N ARG A 220 11.96 12.24 2.52
CA ARG A 220 12.70 11.88 3.75
C ARG A 220 12.50 10.42 4.18
N MET A 221 11.53 9.76 3.60
CA MET A 221 11.16 8.37 3.88
C MET A 221 11.76 7.40 2.87
N PRO A 222 11.86 6.10 3.22
CA PRO A 222 12.12 5.06 2.24
C PRO A 222 11.17 5.18 1.06
N SER A 223 11.69 5.02 -0.16
CA SER A 223 10.92 5.20 -1.39
C SER A 223 11.11 4.05 -2.38
N PHE A 224 10.02 3.63 -3.01
CA PHE A 224 10.01 2.62 -4.07
C PHE A 224 9.54 3.23 -5.39
N PHE A 225 10.36 3.06 -6.42
CA PHE A 225 10.10 3.53 -7.76
C PHE A 225 9.94 2.34 -8.70
N MET A 226 8.88 2.31 -9.49
CA MET A 226 8.68 1.32 -10.54
C MET A 226 8.39 2.05 -11.85
N TRP A 227 9.00 1.64 -12.96
CA TRP A 227 8.78 2.26 -14.27
C TRP A 227 9.11 1.30 -15.42
N ALA A 228 8.53 1.58 -16.59
CA ALA A 228 8.84 0.86 -17.81
C ALA A 228 10.11 1.45 -18.45
N LYS A 229 10.99 0.56 -18.87
CA LYS A 229 12.28 0.91 -19.47
C LYS A 229 12.09 1.65 -20.80
N GLY A 230 12.82 2.73 -21.01
CA GLY A 230 12.87 3.43 -22.29
C GLY A 230 11.65 4.32 -22.58
N LEU A 231 10.75 4.52 -21.62
CA LEU A 231 9.67 5.50 -21.73
C LEU A 231 10.16 6.85 -21.19
N GLY A 232 10.61 7.72 -22.09
CA GLY A 232 11.42 8.90 -21.76
C GLY A 232 10.90 9.78 -20.62
N PHE A 233 9.58 9.92 -20.43
CA PHE A 233 9.04 10.79 -19.40
C PHE A 233 9.10 10.19 -17.97
N GLU A 234 9.01 8.86 -17.85
CA GLU A 234 9.04 8.13 -16.58
C GLU A 234 10.36 7.38 -16.32
N ASP A 235 11.26 7.32 -17.31
CA ASP A 235 12.51 6.59 -17.20
C ASP A 235 13.53 7.33 -16.33
N LEU A 236 13.61 6.93 -15.06
CA LEU A 236 14.52 7.52 -14.08
C LEU A 236 15.99 7.15 -14.30
N ASP A 237 16.30 6.27 -15.25
CA ASP A 237 17.68 5.99 -15.68
C ASP A 237 18.12 6.85 -16.88
N ALA A 238 17.21 7.54 -17.55
CA ALA A 238 17.53 8.37 -18.70
C ALA A 238 18.38 9.60 -18.31
N GLY A 239 19.32 9.97 -19.18
CA GLY A 239 20.18 11.16 -19.03
C GLY A 239 21.66 10.86 -18.71
N THR A 240 22.48 11.91 -18.62
CA THR A 240 23.91 11.80 -18.29
C THR A 240 24.11 11.57 -16.78
N ALA A 241 25.13 10.79 -16.40
CA ALA A 241 25.49 10.48 -14.99
C ALA A 241 24.49 9.60 -14.21
N GLY A 242 23.78 8.69 -14.88
CA GLY A 242 22.99 7.64 -14.23
C GLY A 242 21.56 8.04 -13.86
N GLY A 243 21.00 9.06 -14.52
CA GLY A 243 19.60 9.45 -14.42
C GLY A 243 19.18 10.04 -13.07
N GLN A 244 17.88 10.28 -12.92
CA GLN A 244 17.27 10.90 -11.74
C GLN A 244 17.26 9.98 -10.50
N TRP A 245 17.29 8.66 -10.68
CA TRP A 245 17.25 7.72 -9.56
C TRP A 245 18.55 7.71 -8.75
N ASN A 246 19.72 7.83 -9.40
CA ASN A 246 21.02 7.69 -8.73
C ASN A 246 21.34 8.78 -7.69
N PRO A 247 21.06 10.08 -7.95
CA PRO A 247 21.32 11.17 -7.00
C PRO A 247 20.49 11.14 -5.71
N LEU A 248 19.39 10.38 -5.65
CA LEU A 248 18.54 10.29 -4.45
C LEU A 248 19.36 9.82 -3.22
N GLN A 249 19.32 10.55 -2.11
CA GLN A 249 20.10 10.24 -0.89
C GLN A 249 19.31 9.48 0.18
N ILE A 250 18.09 9.05 -0.15
CA ILE A 250 17.21 8.28 0.73
C ILE A 250 17.38 6.76 0.52
N ASN A 251 16.89 5.98 1.49
CA ASN A 251 16.67 4.54 1.29
C ASN A 251 15.72 4.36 0.11
N LYS A 252 16.18 3.67 -0.93
CA LYS A 252 15.47 3.63 -2.21
C LYS A 252 15.51 2.27 -2.88
N TYR A 253 14.42 2.00 -3.56
CA TYR A 253 14.18 0.78 -4.33
C TYR A 253 13.78 1.17 -5.75
N ALA A 254 14.17 0.35 -6.71
CA ALA A 254 13.74 0.46 -8.08
C ALA A 254 13.31 -0.91 -8.61
N ALA A 255 12.25 -0.93 -9.42
CA ALA A 255 11.82 -2.04 -10.24
C ALA A 255 11.61 -1.54 -11.68
N VAL A 256 12.49 -1.95 -12.59
CA VAL A 256 12.45 -1.53 -13.99
C VAL A 256 11.99 -2.71 -14.83
N TYR A 257 10.93 -2.54 -15.62
CA TYR A 257 10.37 -3.64 -16.42
C TYR A 257 10.30 -3.29 -17.90
N GLU A 258 10.20 -4.31 -18.75
CA GLU A 258 9.91 -4.14 -20.17
C GLU A 258 8.41 -4.05 -20.39
N GLY A 259 7.92 -2.87 -20.80
CA GLY A 259 6.50 -2.68 -21.03
C GLY A 259 6.09 -1.26 -21.39
N LYS A 260 4.87 -0.92 -21.03
CA LYS A 260 4.19 0.35 -21.32
C LYS A 260 3.68 1.01 -20.04
N HIS A 261 3.40 2.31 -20.14
CA HIS A 261 3.02 3.16 -19.01
C HIS A 261 1.77 2.67 -18.24
N PHE A 262 0.82 2.03 -18.93
CA PHE A 262 -0.45 1.56 -18.36
C PHE A 262 -0.45 0.07 -18.00
N ASP A 263 0.72 -0.60 -17.99
CA ASP A 263 0.81 -2.01 -17.62
C ASP A 263 0.48 -2.30 -16.14
N TYR A 264 0.40 -1.27 -15.30
CA TYR A 264 -0.11 -1.35 -13.93
C TYR A 264 -1.61 -1.67 -13.84
N LEU A 265 -2.37 -1.48 -14.93
CA LEU A 265 -3.78 -1.81 -15.00
C LEU A 265 -4.02 -3.21 -15.58
N ARG A 266 -5.20 -3.78 -15.33
CA ARG A 266 -5.62 -5.00 -16.06
C ARG A 266 -5.82 -4.67 -17.54
N PRO A 267 -5.62 -5.62 -18.47
CA PRO A 267 -5.82 -5.39 -19.91
C PRO A 267 -7.17 -4.76 -20.27
N GLN A 268 -8.26 -5.22 -19.64
CA GLN A 268 -9.60 -4.70 -19.88
C GLN A 268 -9.85 -3.28 -19.32
N ASP A 269 -8.95 -2.77 -18.47
CA ASP A 269 -9.09 -1.47 -17.82
C ASP A 269 -8.21 -0.38 -18.46
N SER A 270 -7.40 -0.72 -19.46
CA SER A 270 -6.47 0.21 -20.12
C SER A 270 -6.99 0.84 -21.42
N GLY A 271 -8.26 0.59 -21.80
CA GLY A 271 -8.83 1.13 -23.03
C GLY A 271 -8.00 0.74 -24.26
N THR A 272 -7.61 1.73 -25.07
CA THR A 272 -6.80 1.55 -26.29
C THR A 272 -5.33 1.87 -26.08
N ALA A 273 -4.87 2.09 -24.84
CA ALA A 273 -3.46 2.37 -24.60
C ALA A 273 -2.58 1.18 -24.97
N GLU A 274 -1.36 1.48 -25.44
CA GLU A 274 -0.36 0.46 -25.71
C GLU A 274 -0.04 -0.34 -24.45
N ARG A 275 0.22 -1.64 -24.63
CA ARG A 275 0.55 -2.58 -23.58
C ARG A 275 1.87 -3.27 -23.86
N GLY A 276 2.61 -3.55 -22.79
CA GLY A 276 3.81 -4.35 -22.85
C GLY A 276 3.52 -5.83 -23.04
N PRO A 277 4.56 -6.65 -23.24
CA PRO A 277 4.42 -8.08 -23.42
C PRO A 277 4.10 -8.82 -22.12
N CYS A 278 4.28 -8.18 -20.95
CA CYS A 278 4.03 -8.78 -19.65
C CYS A 278 2.70 -8.35 -19.03
N ASP A 279 1.75 -9.29 -18.90
CA ASP A 279 0.45 -9.07 -18.27
C ASP A 279 0.46 -9.16 -16.72
N GLN A 280 1.61 -9.50 -16.12
CA GLN A 280 1.77 -9.64 -14.67
C GLN A 280 2.14 -8.33 -13.96
N ILE A 281 2.49 -7.27 -14.69
CA ILE A 281 2.95 -6.00 -14.11
C ILE A 281 1.92 -5.39 -13.14
N ALA A 282 0.62 -5.45 -13.48
CA ALA A 282 -0.45 -5.00 -12.61
C ALA A 282 -0.49 -5.73 -11.26
N GLY A 283 -0.25 -7.05 -11.24
CA GLY A 283 -0.19 -7.81 -10.00
C GLY A 283 1.13 -7.58 -9.26
N ALA A 284 2.25 -7.65 -9.99
CA ALA A 284 3.58 -7.53 -9.41
C ALA A 284 3.83 -6.16 -8.79
N SER A 285 3.27 -5.08 -9.35
CA SER A 285 3.33 -3.74 -8.74
C SER A 285 2.60 -3.68 -7.40
N GLY A 286 1.41 -4.28 -7.28
CA GLY A 286 0.69 -4.39 -6.01
C GLY A 286 1.46 -5.22 -4.97
N ASP A 287 2.00 -6.36 -5.38
CA ASP A 287 2.77 -7.25 -4.51
C ASP A 287 4.07 -6.58 -4.02
N LEU A 288 4.84 -5.96 -4.92
CA LEU A 288 6.08 -5.26 -4.56
C LEU A 288 5.81 -4.04 -3.69
N ALA A 289 4.75 -3.28 -3.96
CA ALA A 289 4.33 -2.18 -3.11
C ALA A 289 3.93 -2.69 -1.70
N ALA A 290 3.19 -3.79 -1.60
CA ALA A 290 2.83 -4.38 -0.32
C ALA A 290 4.05 -4.87 0.47
N LEU A 291 4.99 -5.56 -0.19
CA LEU A 291 6.25 -5.98 0.42
C LEU A 291 7.09 -4.80 0.89
N PHE A 292 7.22 -3.77 0.06
CA PHE A 292 7.97 -2.57 0.38
C PHE A 292 7.33 -1.78 1.53
N ILE A 293 6.01 -1.56 1.50
CA ILE A 293 5.30 -0.84 2.56
C ILE A 293 5.38 -1.65 3.86
N ALA A 294 5.13 -2.96 3.85
CA ALA A 294 5.22 -3.79 5.06
C ALA A 294 6.63 -3.87 5.65
N ARG A 295 7.68 -3.66 4.85
CA ARG A 295 9.06 -3.54 5.35
C ARG A 295 9.25 -2.30 6.21
N ASN A 296 8.70 -1.17 5.77
CA ASN A 296 8.97 0.16 6.33
C ASN A 296 7.89 0.63 7.31
N ILE A 297 6.67 0.11 7.17
CA ILE A 297 5.50 0.39 8.00
C ILE A 297 4.99 -0.94 8.54
N ARG A 298 5.28 -1.22 9.81
CA ARG A 298 4.86 -2.47 10.45
C ARG A 298 3.43 -2.37 10.94
N VAL A 299 2.63 -3.38 10.62
CA VAL A 299 1.36 -3.60 11.30
C VAL A 299 1.66 -3.89 12.78
N PRO A 300 1.04 -3.17 13.74
CA PRO A 300 1.27 -3.40 15.16
C PRO A 300 1.13 -4.88 15.53
N LEU A 301 2.07 -5.40 16.32
CA LEU A 301 2.14 -6.81 16.75
C LEU A 301 2.45 -7.84 15.64
N SER A 302 2.67 -7.42 14.39
CA SER A 302 3.17 -8.32 13.36
C SER A 302 4.61 -8.75 13.67
N PRO A 303 4.91 -10.06 13.72
CA PRO A 303 6.28 -10.56 13.90
C PRO A 303 7.02 -10.66 12.56
N ILE A 304 6.36 -10.37 11.43
CA ILE A 304 6.92 -10.57 10.11
C ILE A 304 7.83 -9.40 9.73
N GLN A 305 9.00 -9.75 9.20
CA GLN A 305 9.95 -8.79 8.65
C GLN A 305 10.21 -9.12 7.20
N VAL A 306 9.91 -8.18 6.30
CA VAL A 306 10.22 -8.32 4.87
C VAL A 306 11.70 -8.02 4.65
N SER A 307 12.36 -8.87 3.87
CA SER A 307 13.79 -8.74 3.53
C SER A 307 14.06 -7.51 2.65
N VAL A 308 15.32 -7.07 2.62
CA VAL A 308 15.75 -5.91 1.81
C VAL A 308 15.64 -6.17 0.31
N ASP A 309 15.63 -7.42 -0.14
CA ASP A 309 15.44 -7.78 -1.55
C ASP A 309 13.96 -7.89 -1.95
N LEU A 310 13.03 -7.54 -1.04
CA LEU A 310 11.57 -7.58 -1.23
C LEU A 310 11.09 -8.95 -1.72
N LYS A 311 11.60 -10.02 -1.12
CA LYS A 311 11.05 -11.37 -1.30
C LYS A 311 9.87 -11.58 -0.35
N PRO A 312 8.82 -12.30 -0.78
CA PRO A 312 7.80 -12.79 0.13
C PRO A 312 8.42 -13.55 1.31
N PRO A 313 8.08 -13.19 2.56
CA PRO A 313 8.59 -13.89 3.74
C PRO A 313 8.11 -15.34 3.71
N GLN A 314 8.99 -16.26 4.11
CA GLN A 314 8.64 -17.67 4.25
C GLN A 314 7.96 -17.87 5.61
N VAL A 315 6.66 -18.13 5.60
CA VAL A 315 5.85 -18.32 6.81
C VAL A 315 5.12 -19.65 6.70
N GLN A 316 5.21 -20.48 7.74
CA GLN A 316 4.35 -21.66 7.84
C GLN A 316 2.95 -21.21 8.25
N LEU A 317 2.00 -21.37 7.34
CA LEU A 317 0.60 -21.02 7.58
C LEU A 317 -0.12 -22.19 8.26
N THR A 318 -1.08 -21.86 9.11
CA THR A 318 -2.10 -22.84 9.54
C THR A 318 -3.11 -23.05 8.42
N GLN A 319 -3.86 -24.16 8.44
CA GLN A 319 -4.91 -24.44 7.45
C GLN A 319 -5.92 -23.27 7.32
N GLN A 320 -6.26 -22.62 8.43
CA GLN A 320 -7.16 -21.45 8.41
C GLN A 320 -6.51 -20.26 7.71
N GLN A 321 -5.20 -20.02 7.93
CA GLN A 321 -4.48 -18.96 7.27
C GLN A 321 -4.28 -19.24 5.78
N GLU A 322 -4.05 -20.49 5.38
CA GLU A 322 -3.96 -20.91 3.97
C GLU A 322 -5.26 -20.61 3.21
N PHE A 323 -6.42 -20.88 3.85
CA PHE A 323 -7.73 -20.54 3.28
C PHE A 323 -7.85 -19.04 2.96
N PHE A 324 -7.40 -18.17 3.86
CA PHE A 324 -7.39 -16.73 3.62
C PHE A 324 -6.31 -16.31 2.61
N ALA A 325 -5.17 -17.01 2.58
CA ALA A 325 -4.03 -16.68 1.74
C ALA A 325 -4.31 -16.75 0.25
N GLY A 326 -5.08 -17.74 -0.22
CA GLY A 326 -5.43 -17.86 -1.64
C GLY A 326 -4.22 -17.58 -2.55
N SER A 327 -4.37 -16.67 -3.52
CA SER A 327 -3.31 -16.24 -4.43
C SER A 327 -2.52 -15.00 -3.99
N HIS A 328 -2.33 -14.80 -2.69
CA HIS A 328 -1.62 -13.64 -2.13
C HIS A 328 -0.13 -13.63 -2.51
N LEU A 329 0.36 -12.51 -3.05
CA LEU A 329 1.76 -12.29 -3.48
C LEU A 329 2.28 -13.23 -4.58
N GLU A 330 1.40 -13.81 -5.37
CA GLU A 330 1.78 -14.73 -6.44
C GLU A 330 2.31 -14.04 -7.71
N ALA A 331 1.99 -12.75 -7.94
CA ALA A 331 2.26 -12.13 -9.24
C ALA A 331 3.75 -11.89 -9.48
N VAL A 332 4.53 -11.57 -8.44
CA VAL A 332 6.00 -11.48 -8.55
C VAL A 332 6.61 -12.84 -8.86
N GLN A 333 6.06 -13.92 -8.30
CA GLN A 333 6.53 -15.28 -8.59
C GLN A 333 6.11 -15.71 -10.02
N ALA A 334 4.91 -15.33 -10.45
CA ALA A 334 4.37 -15.61 -11.78
C ALA A 334 5.16 -14.93 -12.91
N ILE A 335 5.89 -13.84 -12.63
CA ILE A 335 6.84 -13.27 -13.60
C ILE A 335 7.92 -14.28 -13.97
N ALA A 336 8.44 -15.04 -12.99
CA ALA A 336 9.53 -15.99 -13.23
C ALA A 336 9.14 -17.14 -14.17
N SER A 337 7.84 -17.47 -14.27
CA SER A 337 7.32 -18.52 -15.15
C SER A 337 6.85 -18.01 -16.52
N ARG A 338 6.96 -16.70 -16.79
CA ARG A 338 6.50 -16.09 -18.04
C ARG A 338 7.67 -15.50 -18.83
N PRO A 339 8.06 -16.11 -19.98
CA PRO A 339 9.22 -15.64 -20.76
C PRO A 339 9.14 -14.18 -21.24
N ALA A 340 7.91 -13.67 -21.39
CA ALA A 340 7.63 -12.29 -21.80
C ALA A 340 7.74 -11.27 -20.65
N CYS A 341 7.91 -11.75 -19.41
CA CYS A 341 7.94 -10.92 -18.21
C CYS A 341 9.36 -10.82 -17.66
N LYS A 342 9.91 -9.61 -17.65
CA LYS A 342 11.24 -9.32 -17.11
C LYS A 342 11.21 -8.05 -16.29
N MET A 343 11.86 -8.09 -15.14
CA MET A 343 11.98 -6.95 -14.25
C MET A 343 13.34 -6.98 -13.54
N ASP A 344 14.07 -5.87 -13.64
CA ASP A 344 15.31 -5.64 -12.93
C ASP A 344 14.99 -4.86 -11.64
N MET A 345 15.23 -5.50 -10.49
CA MET A 345 15.09 -4.86 -9.19
C MET A 345 16.45 -4.45 -8.64
N ARG A 346 16.50 -3.29 -7.99
CA ARG A 346 17.71 -2.78 -7.32
C ARG A 346 17.36 -1.91 -6.13
N TRP A 347 18.28 -1.82 -5.17
CA TRP A 347 18.07 -1.05 -3.95
C TRP A 347 19.38 -0.46 -3.42
N LYS A 348 19.26 0.65 -2.68
CA LYS A 348 20.30 1.26 -1.84
C LYS A 348 19.65 1.59 -0.51
N VAL A 349 19.96 0.83 0.54
CA VAL A 349 19.28 0.89 1.84
C VAL A 349 20.31 0.75 2.94
N ASP A 350 20.43 1.76 3.81
CA ASP A 350 21.36 1.76 4.95
C ASP A 350 22.81 1.42 4.54
N GLY A 351 23.26 1.96 3.42
CA GLY A 351 24.59 1.70 2.84
C GLY A 351 24.71 0.36 2.08
N VAL A 352 23.71 -0.52 2.16
CA VAL A 352 23.67 -1.79 1.43
C VAL A 352 23.09 -1.56 0.04
N THR A 353 23.87 -1.87 -0.99
CA THR A 353 23.42 -1.88 -2.38
C THR A 353 23.19 -3.31 -2.84
N GLY A 354 22.11 -3.55 -3.57
CA GLY A 354 21.87 -4.86 -4.17
C GLY A 354 20.98 -4.78 -5.40
N ASN A 355 20.92 -5.89 -6.12
CA ASN A 355 20.07 -6.08 -7.28
C ASN A 355 19.60 -7.53 -7.36
N ARG A 356 18.49 -7.75 -8.06
CA ARG A 356 18.02 -9.07 -8.49
C ARG A 356 17.22 -8.95 -9.78
N LYS A 357 17.24 -10.01 -10.57
CA LYS A 357 16.33 -10.16 -11.72
C LYS A 357 15.10 -10.96 -11.29
N VAL A 358 13.94 -10.57 -11.81
CA VAL A 358 12.69 -11.31 -11.69
C VAL A 358 12.22 -11.60 -13.11
N GLY A 359 12.08 -12.88 -13.46
CA GLY A 359 11.88 -13.29 -14.86
C GLY A 359 13.19 -13.67 -15.57
N SER A 360 13.07 -14.17 -16.81
CA SER A 360 14.18 -14.70 -17.64
C SER A 360 14.28 -13.97 -18.96
#